data_AF-A0A9E5TKN6-F1
#
_entry.id   AF-A0A9E5TKN6-F1
#
_cell.length_a   1.000
_cell.length_b   1.000
_cell.length_c   1.000
_cell.angle_alpha   90.00
_cell.angle_beta   90.00
_cell.angle_gamma   90.00
#
_symmetry.space_group_name_H-M   'P 1'
#
loop_
_entity.id
_entity.type
_entity.pdbx_description
1 polymer ?
#
loop_
_entity_poly.entity_id
_entity_poly.type
_entity_poly.pdbx_seq_one_letter_code
_entity_poly.pdbx_strand_id
1 'polypeptide(L)'
;MTQETREETQRIVAAYEPQSSEETARALQELWSQIPSTGGGARLVKAEVREEFKALGVPVPDLADIGKEIGRVARRQVDDFLPLARVLWDDYGREGRLVASTFLGSMELTAPERVMPVIREMAETCVAWEDCDQLAMRALEPVVRKKPDEYLDTLEPWVTDPDKWVRRATITVIGRLPMKHPSYTEKCLLMVEPALGDGDLDVLRALSFAIRACARGDTEVVKAFIERQAYRTDPASIWVLCDVIRSMTKKLLPQFKDLLPVYENWLATVDVKSQRSVVSAINVLRSA
;
A
#
# COMPACT_ATOMS: atom_id res chain seq x y z
N MET A 1 6.89 21.37 0.29
CA MET A 1 6.01 22.47 -0.13
C MET A 1 6.57 23.85 0.26
N THR A 2 6.43 24.86 -0.63
CA THR A 2 6.80 26.26 -0.37
C THR A 2 5.77 26.95 0.54
N GLN A 3 6.12 28.10 1.13
CA GLN A 3 5.18 28.90 1.92
C GLN A 3 4.00 29.40 1.07
N GLU A 4 4.26 29.78 -0.17
CA GLU A 4 3.25 30.24 -1.13
C GLU A 4 2.23 29.15 -1.45
N THR A 5 2.67 27.92 -1.79
CA THR A 5 1.76 26.80 -2.05
C THR A 5 0.92 26.45 -0.82
N ARG A 6 1.49 26.60 0.38
CA ARG A 6 0.78 26.40 1.64
C ARG A 6 -0.37 27.41 1.82
N GLU A 7 -0.07 28.69 1.66
CA GLU A 7 -1.02 29.79 1.82
C GLU A 7 -2.12 29.73 0.77
N GLU A 8 -1.79 29.37 -0.48
CA GLU A 8 -2.79 29.15 -1.53
C GLU A 8 -3.69 27.95 -1.21
N THR A 9 -3.11 26.82 -0.77
CA THR A 9 -3.91 25.66 -0.35
C THR A 9 -4.90 26.04 0.75
N GLN A 10 -4.44 26.81 1.75
CA GLN A 10 -5.29 27.26 2.84
C GLN A 10 -6.39 28.21 2.37
N ARG A 11 -6.10 29.10 1.41
CA ARG A 11 -7.11 29.98 0.79
C ARG A 11 -8.17 29.19 0.03
N ILE A 12 -7.77 28.23 -0.80
CA ILE A 12 -8.68 27.35 -1.54
C ILE A 12 -9.59 26.59 -0.56
N VAL A 13 -9.00 25.95 0.46
CA VAL A 13 -9.76 25.16 1.45
C VAL A 13 -10.68 26.03 2.31
N ALA A 14 -10.30 27.27 2.64
CA ALA A 14 -11.15 28.17 3.41
C ALA A 14 -12.41 28.63 2.65
N ALA A 15 -12.38 28.60 1.32
CA ALA A 15 -13.50 28.93 0.44
C ALA A 15 -14.33 27.70 0.02
N TYR A 16 -13.97 26.49 0.47
CA TYR A 16 -14.63 25.27 0.07
C TYR A 16 -16.03 25.13 0.67
N GLU A 17 -16.99 24.76 -0.18
CA GLU A 17 -18.32 24.29 0.20
C GLU A 17 -18.57 22.93 -0.50
N PRO A 18 -19.34 21.99 0.09
CA PRO A 18 -19.55 20.67 -0.51
C PRO A 18 -20.03 20.70 -1.97
N GLN A 19 -20.88 21.67 -2.31
CA GLN A 19 -21.44 21.87 -3.64
C GLN A 19 -20.41 22.36 -4.67
N SER A 20 -19.28 22.94 -4.23
CA SER A 20 -18.20 23.47 -5.07
C SER A 20 -17.00 22.52 -5.16
N SER A 21 -17.21 21.21 -4.98
CA SER A 21 -16.15 20.19 -5.04
C SER A 21 -15.39 20.17 -6.37
N GLU A 22 -16.08 20.33 -7.50
CA GLU A 22 -15.45 20.43 -8.82
C GLU A 22 -14.58 21.68 -8.99
N GLU A 23 -15.10 22.82 -8.54
CA GLU A 23 -14.40 24.10 -8.63
C GLU A 23 -13.16 24.10 -7.75
N THR A 24 -13.29 23.54 -6.55
CA THR A 24 -12.19 23.37 -5.60
C THR A 24 -11.13 22.40 -6.13
N ALA A 25 -11.53 21.26 -6.69
CA ALA A 25 -10.60 20.31 -7.28
C ALA A 25 -9.83 20.91 -8.47
N ARG A 26 -10.49 21.73 -9.30
CA ARG A 26 -9.84 22.48 -10.38
C ARG A 26 -8.83 23.49 -9.86
N ALA A 27 -9.19 24.27 -8.84
CA ALA A 27 -8.27 25.23 -8.22
C ALA A 27 -7.03 24.54 -7.62
N LEU A 28 -7.21 23.39 -6.97
CA LEU A 28 -6.09 22.60 -6.48
C LEU A 28 -5.23 22.06 -7.63
N GLN A 29 -5.84 21.66 -8.75
CA GLN A 29 -5.11 21.26 -9.96
C GLN A 29 -4.26 22.36 -10.55
N GLU A 30 -4.82 23.56 -10.68
CA GLU A 30 -4.10 24.75 -11.12
C GLU A 30 -2.91 25.02 -10.19
N LEU A 31 -3.09 24.90 -8.87
CA LEU A 31 -2.03 25.06 -7.88
C LEU A 31 -0.90 24.02 -8.05
N TRP A 32 -1.20 22.71 -8.04
CA TRP A 32 -0.13 21.71 -8.11
C TRP A 32 0.50 21.62 -9.51
N SER A 33 -0.19 22.10 -10.56
CA SER A 33 0.37 22.15 -11.92
C SER A 33 1.54 23.14 -12.05
N GLN A 34 1.65 24.10 -11.12
CA GLN A 34 2.76 25.05 -11.04
C GLN A 34 4.00 24.46 -10.33
N ILE A 35 3.87 23.29 -9.69
CA ILE A 35 4.98 22.64 -9.00
C ILE A 35 5.83 21.87 -10.03
N PRO A 36 7.15 22.11 -10.10
CA PRO A 36 8.00 21.45 -11.09
C PRO A 36 7.95 19.92 -10.99
N SER A 37 7.66 19.28 -12.13
CA SER A 37 7.67 17.82 -12.25
C SER A 37 9.08 17.27 -12.05
N THR A 38 9.22 16.20 -11.27
CA THR A 38 10.51 15.49 -11.13
C THR A 38 10.67 14.37 -12.16
N GLY A 39 9.70 14.18 -13.07
CA GLY A 39 9.75 13.15 -14.10
C GLY A 39 9.78 11.72 -13.55
N GLY A 40 8.62 11.08 -13.37
CA GLY A 40 8.58 9.70 -12.86
C GLY A 40 7.20 9.10 -12.71
N GLY A 41 6.22 9.90 -12.25
CA GLY A 41 4.86 9.42 -11.97
C GLY A 41 4.19 8.73 -13.16
N ALA A 42 4.29 9.32 -14.36
CA ALA A 42 3.71 8.74 -15.57
C ALA A 42 4.32 7.38 -15.98
N ARG A 43 5.52 7.02 -15.50
CA ARG A 43 6.20 5.74 -15.84
C ARG A 43 5.73 4.56 -14.98
N LEU A 44 4.92 4.83 -13.95
CA LEU A 44 4.48 3.82 -12.98
C LEU A 44 3.14 3.18 -13.36
N VAL A 45 2.43 3.78 -14.31
CA VAL A 45 1.18 3.28 -14.88
C VAL A 45 1.51 2.42 -16.10
N LYS A 46 0.80 1.30 -16.26
CA LYS A 46 0.92 0.44 -17.43
C LYS A 46 0.64 1.25 -18.70
N ALA A 47 1.35 0.92 -19.79
CA ALA A 47 1.27 1.68 -21.04
C ALA A 47 -0.18 1.80 -21.55
N GLU A 48 -0.98 0.76 -21.34
CA GLU A 48 -2.36 0.64 -21.79
C GLU A 48 -3.33 1.60 -21.08
N VAL A 49 -3.01 2.05 -19.86
CA VAL A 49 -3.87 2.95 -19.05
C VAL A 49 -3.28 4.36 -18.98
N ARG A 50 -2.11 4.56 -19.59
CA ARG A 50 -1.31 5.78 -19.45
C ARG A 50 -1.91 6.99 -20.19
N GLU A 51 -2.64 6.75 -21.28
CA GLU A 51 -3.27 7.82 -22.05
C GLU A 51 -4.49 8.41 -21.34
N GLU A 52 -5.23 7.57 -20.60
CA GLU A 52 -6.43 7.99 -19.86
C GLU A 52 -6.11 8.49 -18.43
N PHE A 53 -5.05 7.95 -17.81
CA PHE A 53 -4.67 8.34 -16.46
C PHE A 53 -3.72 9.54 -16.43
N LYS A 54 -4.27 10.72 -16.15
CA LYS A 54 -3.52 11.97 -16.03
C LYS A 54 -2.45 11.87 -14.94
N ALA A 55 -1.18 12.11 -15.29
CA ALA A 55 -0.07 12.14 -14.34
C ALA A 55 0.94 13.23 -14.74
N LEU A 56 0.87 14.39 -14.08
CA LEU A 56 1.76 15.53 -14.32
C LEU A 56 3.18 15.28 -13.79
N GLY A 57 3.32 14.35 -12.84
CA GLY A 57 4.60 13.98 -12.24
C GLY A 57 5.01 14.91 -11.10
N VAL A 58 4.03 15.53 -10.45
CA VAL A 58 4.29 16.34 -9.24
C VAL A 58 4.88 15.45 -8.14
N PRO A 59 5.90 15.92 -7.40
CA PRO A 59 6.52 15.14 -6.35
C PRO A 59 5.52 14.73 -5.26
N VAL A 60 5.61 13.47 -4.84
CA VAL A 60 4.77 12.91 -3.74
C VAL A 60 4.83 13.75 -2.46
N PRO A 61 6.01 14.26 -2.01
CA PRO A 61 6.06 15.09 -0.80
C PRO A 61 5.20 16.35 -0.88
N ASP A 62 5.18 17.03 -2.03
CA ASP A 62 4.42 18.27 -2.20
C ASP A 62 2.91 18.01 -2.27
N LEU A 63 2.48 16.97 -3.00
CA LEU A 63 1.07 16.55 -3.01
C LEU A 63 0.59 16.10 -1.62
N ALA A 64 1.45 15.38 -0.88
CA ALA A 64 1.14 14.97 0.49
C ALA A 64 1.06 16.17 1.44
N ASP A 65 1.86 17.22 1.21
CA ASP A 65 1.78 18.44 2.02
C ASP A 65 0.48 19.23 1.74
N ILE A 66 0.04 19.33 0.48
CA ILE A 66 -1.29 19.87 0.11
C ILE A 66 -2.39 19.08 0.83
N GLY A 67 -2.38 17.75 0.71
CA GLY A 67 -3.36 16.89 1.36
C GLY A 67 -3.37 17.02 2.89
N LYS A 68 -2.21 17.23 3.53
CA LYS A 68 -2.16 17.49 4.99
C LYS A 68 -2.80 18.83 5.36
N GLU A 69 -2.62 19.88 4.56
CA GLU A 69 -3.31 21.17 4.81
C GLU A 69 -4.83 21.01 4.73
N ILE A 70 -5.33 20.33 3.69
CA ILE A 70 -6.77 20.00 3.56
C ILE A 70 -7.24 19.19 4.79
N GLY A 71 -6.49 18.16 5.17
CA GLY A 71 -6.81 17.27 6.29
C GLY A 71 -6.95 17.97 7.66
N ARG A 72 -6.32 19.13 7.86
CA ARG A 72 -6.47 19.92 9.11
C ARG A 72 -7.89 20.46 9.29
N VAL A 73 -8.58 20.77 8.19
CA VAL A 73 -9.97 21.25 8.18
C VAL A 73 -10.91 20.05 8.03
N ALA A 74 -10.67 19.21 7.03
CA ALA A 74 -11.52 18.07 6.65
C ALA A 74 -11.81 17.11 7.81
N ARG A 75 -10.84 16.86 8.70
CA ARG A 75 -11.05 15.98 9.86
C ARG A 75 -12.18 16.43 10.81
N ARG A 76 -12.58 17.70 10.77
CA ARG A 76 -13.67 18.26 11.59
C ARG A 76 -15.01 18.33 10.83
N GLN A 77 -14.98 18.05 9.54
CA GLN A 77 -16.08 18.23 8.58
C GLN A 77 -16.08 17.05 7.61
N VAL A 78 -16.09 15.82 8.15
CA VAL A 78 -15.85 14.61 7.34
C VAL A 78 -16.89 14.49 6.22
N ASP A 79 -18.17 14.59 6.55
CA ASP A 79 -19.26 14.46 5.58
C ASP A 79 -19.17 15.54 4.47
N ASP A 80 -18.68 16.74 4.80
CA ASP A 80 -18.53 17.85 3.85
C ASP A 80 -17.37 17.65 2.88
N PHE A 81 -16.30 16.95 3.27
CA PHE A 81 -15.09 16.76 2.46
C PHE A 81 -15.04 15.43 1.70
N LEU A 82 -15.93 14.48 1.97
CA LEU A 82 -16.04 13.24 1.19
C LEU A 82 -16.33 13.49 -0.31
N PRO A 83 -17.22 14.43 -0.70
CA PRO A 83 -17.43 14.77 -2.11
C PRO A 83 -16.16 15.23 -2.82
N LEU A 84 -15.35 16.10 -2.18
CA LEU A 84 -14.07 16.54 -2.74
C LEU A 84 -13.08 15.38 -2.89
N ALA A 85 -13.05 14.45 -1.94
CA ALA A 85 -12.19 13.26 -2.04
C ALA A 85 -12.54 12.40 -3.25
N ARG A 86 -13.85 12.20 -3.51
CA ARG A 86 -14.34 11.43 -4.66
C ARG A 86 -13.97 12.11 -5.98
N VAL A 87 -14.30 13.39 -6.14
CA VAL A 87 -13.96 14.17 -7.34
C VAL A 87 -12.45 14.11 -7.63
N LEU A 88 -11.60 14.37 -6.63
CA LEU A 88 -10.15 14.29 -6.79
C LEU A 88 -9.67 12.89 -7.18
N TRP A 89 -10.29 11.84 -6.65
CA TRP A 89 -9.91 10.46 -6.91
C TRP A 89 -10.30 10.01 -8.33
N ASP A 90 -11.51 10.38 -8.76
CA ASP A 90 -12.10 9.93 -10.02
C ASP A 90 -11.57 10.73 -11.22
N ASP A 91 -11.42 12.05 -11.10
CA ASP A 91 -11.24 12.93 -12.28
C ASP A 91 -9.85 13.57 -12.43
N TYR A 92 -9.07 13.57 -11.34
CA TYR A 92 -7.80 14.33 -11.25
C TYR A 92 -6.55 13.45 -11.23
N GLY A 93 -6.69 12.19 -11.64
CA GLY A 93 -5.56 11.29 -11.94
C GLY A 93 -4.63 11.05 -10.76
N ARG A 94 -3.33 10.88 -11.03
CA ARG A 94 -2.32 10.53 -10.02
C ARG A 94 -2.26 11.55 -8.88
N GLU A 95 -2.17 12.83 -9.25
CA GLU A 95 -2.05 13.93 -8.30
C GLU A 95 -3.28 14.01 -7.38
N GLY A 96 -4.49 13.97 -7.98
CA GLY A 96 -5.75 14.01 -7.24
C GLY A 96 -5.92 12.83 -6.28
N ARG A 97 -5.66 11.60 -6.74
CA ARG A 97 -5.71 10.39 -5.90
C ARG A 97 -4.76 10.46 -4.70
N LEU A 98 -3.57 11.01 -4.87
CA LEU A 98 -2.58 11.13 -3.80
C LEU A 98 -3.00 12.18 -2.76
N VAL A 99 -3.49 13.34 -3.22
CA VAL A 99 -4.04 14.39 -2.35
C VAL A 99 -5.23 13.84 -1.56
N ALA A 100 -6.19 13.22 -2.24
CA ALA A 100 -7.37 12.57 -1.65
C ALA A 100 -6.98 11.56 -0.57
N SER A 101 -6.13 10.59 -0.91
CA SER A 101 -5.63 9.56 0.02
C SER A 101 -5.03 10.17 1.29
N THR A 102 -4.36 11.32 1.16
CA THR A 102 -3.68 11.95 2.30
C THR A 102 -4.66 12.56 3.29
N PHE A 103 -5.65 13.32 2.82
CA PHE A 103 -6.62 13.93 3.75
C PHE A 103 -7.69 12.94 4.22
N LEU A 104 -8.00 11.91 3.42
CA LEU A 104 -8.81 10.77 3.85
C LEU A 104 -8.24 10.16 5.14
N GLY A 105 -6.91 9.95 5.23
CA GLY A 105 -6.29 9.44 6.46
C GLY A 105 -6.50 10.32 7.70
N SER A 106 -6.67 11.64 7.54
CA SER A 106 -7.00 12.52 8.66
C SER A 106 -8.47 12.42 9.07
N MET A 107 -9.37 12.26 8.10
CA MET A 107 -10.81 12.07 8.32
C MET A 107 -11.09 10.70 8.94
N GLU A 108 -10.41 9.67 8.43
CA GLU A 108 -10.50 8.28 8.84
C GLU A 108 -10.16 8.11 10.33
N LEU A 109 -9.09 8.77 10.81
CA LEU A 109 -8.78 8.82 12.24
C LEU A 109 -9.86 9.45 13.15
N THR A 110 -10.83 10.15 12.57
CA THR A 110 -11.92 10.83 13.29
C THR A 110 -13.26 10.11 13.16
N ALA A 111 -13.59 9.64 11.95
CA ALA A 111 -14.85 8.96 11.63
C ALA A 111 -14.58 7.71 10.76
N PRO A 112 -13.91 6.69 11.30
CA PRO A 112 -13.49 5.49 10.55
C PRO A 112 -14.67 4.76 9.91
N GLU A 113 -15.81 4.68 10.59
CA GLU A 113 -17.05 4.09 10.10
C GLU A 113 -17.63 4.80 8.87
N ARG A 114 -17.29 6.07 8.66
CA ARG A 114 -17.68 6.85 7.48
C ARG A 114 -16.67 6.70 6.34
N VAL A 115 -15.38 6.68 6.67
CA VAL A 115 -14.31 6.81 5.67
C VAL A 115 -13.82 5.46 5.16
N MET A 116 -13.78 4.41 5.98
CA MET A 116 -13.33 3.08 5.55
C MET A 116 -14.13 2.48 4.39
N PRO A 117 -15.49 2.58 4.35
CA PRO A 117 -16.25 2.14 3.18
C PRO A 117 -15.83 2.87 1.90
N VAL A 118 -15.58 4.18 1.98
CA VAL A 118 -15.11 4.99 0.84
C VAL A 118 -13.71 4.56 0.39
N ILE A 119 -12.80 4.27 1.34
CA ILE A 119 -11.47 3.74 1.01
C ILE A 119 -11.59 2.39 0.29
N ARG A 120 -12.50 1.52 0.73
CA ARG A 120 -12.74 0.23 0.05
C ARG A 120 -13.25 0.43 -1.38
N GLU A 121 -14.25 1.29 -1.58
CA GLU A 121 -14.77 1.66 -2.92
C GLU A 121 -13.66 2.25 -3.82
N MET A 122 -12.80 3.11 -3.27
CA MET A 122 -11.67 3.69 -4.00
C MET A 122 -10.61 2.64 -4.39
N ALA A 123 -10.38 1.64 -3.54
CA ALA A 123 -9.45 0.56 -3.87
C ALA A 123 -9.92 -0.22 -5.11
N GLU A 124 -11.22 -0.48 -5.25
CA GLU A 124 -11.80 -1.17 -6.42
C GLU A 124 -11.56 -0.43 -7.74
N THR A 125 -11.29 0.88 -7.71
CA THR A 125 -11.02 1.71 -8.89
C THR A 125 -9.55 2.07 -9.08
N CYS A 126 -8.65 1.44 -8.31
CA CYS A 126 -7.20 1.55 -8.54
C CYS A 126 -6.83 1.03 -9.94
N VAL A 127 -5.91 1.72 -10.59
CA VAL A 127 -5.44 1.33 -11.95
C VAL A 127 -3.98 0.88 -11.97
N ALA A 128 -3.25 1.16 -10.89
CA ALA A 128 -1.86 0.76 -10.74
C ALA A 128 -1.59 0.29 -9.30
N TRP A 129 -0.37 -0.21 -9.08
CA TRP A 129 0.07 -0.55 -7.74
C TRP A 129 0.41 0.70 -6.91
N GLU A 130 0.82 1.80 -7.55
CA GLU A 130 1.22 3.02 -6.84
C GLU A 130 0.03 3.69 -6.16
N ASP A 131 -1.08 3.92 -6.86
CA ASP A 131 -2.28 4.55 -6.28
C ASP A 131 -2.92 3.65 -5.21
N CYS A 132 -2.94 2.33 -5.43
CA CYS A 132 -3.33 1.36 -4.39
C CYS A 132 -2.45 1.47 -3.13
N ASP A 133 -1.12 1.51 -3.28
CA ASP A 133 -0.20 1.61 -2.14
C ASP A 133 -0.30 2.99 -1.45
N GLN A 134 -0.52 4.08 -2.19
CA GLN A 134 -0.77 5.40 -1.59
C GLN A 134 -2.07 5.41 -0.78
N LEU A 135 -3.15 4.85 -1.32
CA LEU A 135 -4.43 4.73 -0.61
C LEU A 135 -4.26 3.91 0.68
N ALA A 136 -3.64 2.73 0.57
CA ALA A 136 -3.34 1.85 1.69
C ALA A 136 -2.53 2.56 2.79
N MET A 137 -1.39 3.16 2.42
CA MET A 137 -0.45 3.73 3.39
C MET A 137 -0.90 5.08 3.96
N ARG A 138 -1.75 5.83 3.25
CA ARG A 138 -2.16 7.18 3.67
C ARG A 138 -3.54 7.25 4.24
N ALA A 139 -4.48 6.49 3.69
CA ALA A 139 -5.87 6.53 4.10
C ALA A 139 -6.23 5.40 5.08
N LEU A 140 -5.76 4.17 4.84
CA LEU A 140 -6.17 3.00 5.64
C LEU A 140 -5.23 2.69 6.81
N GLU A 141 -3.92 2.79 6.62
CA GLU A 141 -2.90 2.53 7.64
C GLU A 141 -3.03 3.37 8.94
N PRO A 142 -3.48 4.65 8.92
CA PRO A 142 -3.57 5.46 10.13
C PRO A 142 -4.40 4.86 11.26
N VAL A 143 -5.66 4.45 11.05
CA VAL A 143 -6.45 3.83 12.12
C VAL A 143 -5.93 2.48 12.53
N VAL A 144 -5.46 1.67 11.58
CA VAL A 144 -4.98 0.31 11.88
C VAL A 144 -3.78 0.38 12.81
N ARG A 145 -2.89 1.37 12.62
CA ARG A 145 -1.79 1.63 13.55
C ARG A 145 -2.25 2.19 14.89
N LYS A 146 -3.27 3.06 14.89
CA LYS A 146 -3.74 3.69 16.12
C LYS A 146 -4.52 2.72 17.01
N LYS A 147 -5.28 1.81 16.41
CA LYS A 147 -6.20 0.89 17.08
C LYS A 147 -6.21 -0.50 16.41
N PRO A 148 -5.07 -1.22 16.40
CA PRO A 148 -4.95 -2.50 15.69
C PRO A 148 -5.96 -3.56 16.14
N ASP A 149 -6.23 -3.66 17.44
CA ASP A 149 -7.21 -4.63 17.98
C ASP A 149 -8.64 -4.40 17.47
N GLU A 150 -8.99 -3.17 17.11
CA GLU A 150 -10.34 -2.82 16.64
C GLU A 150 -10.48 -3.05 15.12
N TYR A 151 -9.41 -2.83 14.34
CA TYR A 151 -9.52 -2.78 12.87
C TYR A 151 -8.87 -3.93 12.13
N LEU A 152 -7.99 -4.73 12.75
CA LEU A 152 -7.47 -5.92 12.07
C LEU A 152 -8.59 -6.89 11.69
N ASP A 153 -9.52 -7.14 12.61
CA ASP A 153 -10.62 -8.08 12.35
C ASP A 153 -11.61 -7.52 11.31
N THR A 154 -11.74 -6.19 11.21
CA THR A 154 -12.50 -5.53 10.14
C THR A 154 -11.85 -5.74 8.77
N LEU A 155 -10.52 -5.83 8.72
CA LEU A 155 -9.74 -6.02 7.50
C LEU A 155 -9.58 -7.47 7.08
N GLU A 156 -9.78 -8.43 7.98
CA GLU A 156 -9.63 -9.86 7.69
C GLU A 156 -10.40 -10.31 6.43
N PRO A 157 -11.69 -9.94 6.23
CA PRO A 157 -12.42 -10.34 5.02
C PRO A 157 -11.84 -9.74 3.73
N TRP A 158 -11.14 -8.60 3.82
CA TRP A 158 -10.59 -7.91 2.65
C TRP A 158 -9.33 -8.59 2.12
N VAL A 159 -8.66 -9.45 2.91
CA VAL A 159 -7.49 -10.21 2.46
C VAL A 159 -7.84 -11.17 1.32
N THR A 160 -9.08 -11.68 1.31
CA THR A 160 -9.60 -12.61 0.30
C THR A 160 -10.70 -11.99 -0.56
N ASP A 161 -10.77 -10.66 -0.63
CA ASP A 161 -11.78 -9.94 -1.41
C ASP A 161 -11.71 -10.34 -2.90
N PRO A 162 -12.84 -10.42 -3.64
CA PRO A 162 -12.80 -10.66 -5.08
C PRO A 162 -11.96 -9.63 -5.85
N ASP A 163 -11.94 -8.37 -5.41
CA ASP A 163 -11.14 -7.33 -6.04
C ASP A 163 -9.67 -7.38 -5.58
N LYS A 164 -8.76 -7.40 -6.56
CA LYS A 164 -7.33 -7.57 -6.28
C LYS A 164 -6.69 -6.37 -5.58
N TRP A 165 -7.21 -5.17 -5.82
CA TRP A 165 -6.66 -3.95 -5.23
C TRP A 165 -7.12 -3.79 -3.79
N VAL A 166 -8.36 -4.22 -3.48
CA VAL A 166 -8.81 -4.39 -2.09
C VAL A 166 -7.89 -5.38 -1.35
N ARG A 167 -7.58 -6.54 -1.95
CA ARG A 167 -6.61 -7.50 -1.35
C ARG A 167 -5.24 -6.87 -1.16
N ARG A 168 -4.68 -6.24 -2.20
CA ARG A 168 -3.36 -5.59 -2.16
C ARG A 168 -3.27 -4.51 -1.09
N ALA A 169 -4.24 -3.60 -1.02
CA ALA A 169 -4.26 -2.52 -0.05
C ALA A 169 -4.26 -3.07 1.38
N THR A 170 -5.11 -4.06 1.63
CA THR A 170 -5.27 -4.71 2.94
C THR A 170 -4.00 -5.43 3.38
N ILE A 171 -3.45 -6.30 2.52
CA ILE A 171 -2.20 -7.04 2.80
C ILE A 171 -1.04 -6.07 3.06
N THR A 172 -0.98 -4.97 2.32
CA THR A 172 0.04 -3.92 2.50
C THR A 172 -0.05 -3.27 3.88
N VAL A 173 -1.25 -2.93 4.35
CA VAL A 173 -1.46 -2.32 5.67
C VAL A 173 -1.16 -3.31 6.80
N ILE A 174 -1.71 -4.53 6.73
CA ILE A 174 -1.49 -5.56 7.74
C ILE A 174 0.01 -5.86 7.88
N GLY A 175 0.72 -6.11 6.78
CA GLY A 175 2.15 -6.43 6.81
C GLY A 175 3.05 -5.30 7.33
N ARG A 176 2.58 -4.06 7.29
CA ARG A 176 3.33 -2.89 7.79
C ARG A 176 3.09 -2.60 9.26
N LEU A 177 2.02 -3.10 9.85
CA LEU A 177 1.71 -2.89 11.27
C LEU A 177 2.88 -3.32 12.20
N PRO A 178 3.55 -4.47 11.99
CA PRO A 178 4.67 -4.91 12.82
C PRO A 178 5.87 -3.95 12.84
N MET A 179 6.02 -3.10 11.82
CA MET A 179 7.08 -2.08 11.80
C MET A 179 6.95 -1.05 12.93
N LYS A 180 5.75 -0.92 13.51
CA LYS A 180 5.45 -0.03 14.64
C LYS A 180 4.93 -0.78 15.86
N HIS A 181 4.36 -1.98 15.67
CA HIS A 181 3.84 -2.83 16.74
C HIS A 181 4.39 -4.26 16.60
N PRO A 182 5.65 -4.51 16.98
CA PRO A 182 6.32 -5.80 16.76
C PRO A 182 5.56 -7.01 17.33
N SER A 183 4.79 -6.84 18.42
CA SER A 183 3.97 -7.89 19.03
C SER A 183 2.88 -8.44 18.09
N TYR A 184 2.53 -7.72 17.01
CA TYR A 184 1.54 -8.15 16.03
C TYR A 184 2.13 -8.97 14.88
N THR A 185 3.45 -9.21 14.85
CA THR A 185 4.13 -9.91 13.75
C THR A 185 3.46 -11.24 13.41
N GLU A 186 3.19 -12.07 14.42
CA GLU A 186 2.56 -13.37 14.22
C GLU A 186 1.13 -13.24 13.71
N LYS A 187 0.28 -12.43 14.38
CA LYS A 187 -1.11 -12.18 13.95
C LYS A 187 -1.15 -11.68 12.50
N CYS A 188 -0.30 -10.74 12.13
CA CYS A 188 -0.26 -10.18 10.77
C CYS A 188 0.14 -11.22 9.72
N LEU A 189 1.13 -12.08 10.01
CA LEU A 189 1.52 -13.15 9.10
C LEU A 189 0.40 -14.18 8.90
N LEU A 190 -0.27 -14.58 9.98
CA LEU A 190 -1.43 -15.48 9.91
C LEU A 190 -2.57 -14.86 9.07
N MET A 191 -2.83 -13.57 9.26
CA MET A 191 -3.88 -12.87 8.51
C MET A 191 -3.60 -12.78 7.02
N VAL A 192 -2.34 -12.59 6.59
CA VAL A 192 -2.00 -12.50 5.16
C VAL A 192 -1.67 -13.86 4.52
N GLU A 193 -1.52 -14.92 5.31
CA GLU A 193 -1.26 -16.28 4.84
C GLU A 193 -2.25 -16.78 3.78
N PRO A 194 -3.57 -16.50 3.86
CA PRO A 194 -4.53 -16.93 2.83
C PRO A 194 -4.22 -16.39 1.42
N ALA A 195 -3.44 -15.32 1.29
CA ALA A 195 -3.01 -14.80 -0.01
C ALA A 195 -1.84 -15.59 -0.64
N LEU A 196 -1.25 -16.55 0.08
CA LEU A 196 -0.35 -17.53 -0.52
C LEU A 196 -1.11 -18.34 -1.57
N GLY A 197 -0.69 -18.23 -2.83
CA GLY A 197 -1.34 -18.90 -3.95
C GLY A 197 -2.27 -17.99 -4.75
N ASP A 198 -2.33 -16.69 -4.45
CA ASP A 198 -3.12 -15.71 -5.21
C ASP A 198 -2.77 -15.74 -6.71
N GLY A 199 -3.80 -15.61 -7.54
CA GLY A 199 -3.66 -15.62 -9.00
C GLY A 199 -3.12 -14.31 -9.59
N ASP A 200 -3.14 -13.21 -8.83
CA ASP A 200 -2.72 -11.90 -9.31
C ASP A 200 -1.32 -11.50 -8.80
N LEU A 201 -0.44 -11.15 -9.74
CA LEU A 201 0.95 -10.78 -9.45
C LEU A 201 1.08 -9.51 -8.61
N ASP A 202 0.16 -8.55 -8.73
CA ASP A 202 0.15 -7.34 -7.90
C ASP A 202 -0.15 -7.71 -6.44
N VAL A 203 -1.00 -8.70 -6.18
CA VAL A 203 -1.26 -9.22 -4.84
C VAL A 203 -0.07 -10.01 -4.30
N LEU A 204 0.51 -10.91 -5.10
CA LEU A 204 1.69 -11.69 -4.69
C LEU A 204 2.90 -10.79 -4.33
N ARG A 205 3.09 -9.68 -5.06
CA ARG A 205 4.11 -8.68 -4.74
C ARG A 205 3.83 -7.97 -3.42
N ALA A 206 2.57 -7.65 -3.15
CA ALA A 206 2.15 -7.07 -1.88
C ALA A 206 2.38 -8.04 -0.72
N LEU A 207 2.10 -9.33 -0.91
CA LEU A 207 2.36 -10.37 0.08
C LEU A 207 3.85 -10.55 0.37
N SER A 208 4.70 -10.61 -0.67
CA SER A 208 6.16 -10.59 -0.48
C SER A 208 6.61 -9.37 0.32
N PHE A 209 6.07 -8.19 0.00
CA PHE A 209 6.34 -6.97 0.76
C PHE A 209 5.87 -7.07 2.22
N ALA A 210 4.66 -7.56 2.47
CA ALA A 210 4.09 -7.74 3.79
C ALA A 210 4.97 -8.64 4.67
N ILE A 211 5.36 -9.81 4.18
CA ILE A 211 6.21 -10.76 4.93
C ILE A 211 7.59 -10.13 5.25
N ARG A 212 8.18 -9.40 4.29
CA ARG A 212 9.46 -8.68 4.52
C ARG A 212 9.31 -7.53 5.50
N ALA A 213 8.17 -6.84 5.52
CA ALA A 213 7.88 -5.79 6.46
C ALA A 213 7.69 -6.35 7.89
N CYS A 214 7.04 -7.51 8.02
CA CYS A 214 6.93 -8.27 9.27
C CYS A 214 8.29 -8.61 9.88
N ALA A 215 9.32 -8.88 9.06
CA ALA A 215 10.68 -9.17 9.54
C ALA A 215 11.36 -7.99 10.27
N ARG A 216 10.80 -6.78 10.15
CA ARG A 216 11.24 -5.61 10.95
C ARG A 216 10.63 -5.59 12.35
N GLY A 217 9.55 -6.32 12.57
CA GLY A 217 8.97 -6.56 13.89
C GLY A 217 9.71 -7.69 14.60
N ASP A 218 9.68 -8.90 14.00
CA ASP A 218 10.33 -10.08 14.55
C ASP A 218 10.79 -11.03 13.43
N THR A 219 12.10 -11.29 13.36
CA THR A 219 12.71 -12.16 12.34
C THR A 219 12.46 -13.64 12.63
N GLU A 220 12.43 -14.06 13.89
CA GLU A 220 12.22 -15.47 14.27
C GLU A 220 10.80 -15.91 13.96
N VAL A 221 9.81 -15.04 14.19
CA VAL A 221 8.42 -15.32 13.80
C VAL A 221 8.28 -15.47 12.27
N VAL A 222 8.97 -14.65 11.49
CA VAL A 222 8.97 -14.77 10.02
C VAL A 222 9.68 -16.03 9.55
N LYS A 223 10.79 -16.42 10.19
CA LYS A 223 11.47 -17.68 9.88
C LYS A 223 10.56 -18.87 10.13
N ALA A 224 9.97 -18.94 11.33
CA ALA A 224 9.01 -19.98 11.68
C ALA A 224 7.83 -20.03 10.70
N PHE A 225 7.33 -18.87 10.26
CA PHE A 225 6.31 -18.80 9.21
C PHE A 225 6.77 -19.44 7.90
N ILE A 226 7.99 -19.16 7.42
CA ILE A 226 8.53 -19.75 6.19
C ILE A 226 8.78 -21.25 6.35
N GLU A 227 9.30 -21.70 7.49
CA GLU A 227 9.55 -23.12 7.79
C GLU A 227 8.26 -23.95 7.74
N ARG A 228 7.14 -23.41 8.24
CA ARG A 228 5.83 -24.09 8.14
C ARG A 228 5.39 -24.34 6.70
N GLN A 229 5.92 -23.59 5.73
CA GLN A 229 5.62 -23.76 4.32
C GLN A 229 6.57 -24.74 3.61
N ALA A 230 7.48 -25.42 4.31
CA ALA A 230 8.57 -26.20 3.71
C ALA A 230 8.15 -27.29 2.71
N TYR A 231 6.91 -27.78 2.81
CA TYR A 231 6.34 -28.79 1.90
C TYR A 231 5.33 -28.23 0.89
N ARG A 232 5.22 -26.91 0.81
CA ARG A 232 4.34 -26.24 -0.15
C ARG A 232 4.82 -26.47 -1.57
N THR A 233 3.89 -26.73 -2.48
CA THR A 233 4.17 -27.08 -3.88
C THR A 233 3.58 -26.12 -4.89
N ASP A 234 2.73 -25.17 -4.48
CA ASP A 234 2.08 -24.26 -5.43
C ASP A 234 3.06 -23.18 -5.94
N PRO A 235 3.18 -22.98 -7.26
CA PRO A 235 4.20 -22.08 -7.83
C PRO A 235 4.10 -20.62 -7.37
N ALA A 236 2.88 -20.12 -7.18
CA ALA A 236 2.63 -18.72 -6.79
C ALA A 236 3.17 -18.43 -5.38
N SER A 237 2.88 -19.29 -4.41
CA SER A 237 3.42 -19.14 -3.06
C SER A 237 4.93 -19.34 -3.00
N ILE A 238 5.47 -20.31 -3.73
CA ILE A 238 6.92 -20.53 -3.78
C ILE A 238 7.63 -19.32 -4.37
N TRP A 239 7.04 -18.70 -5.40
CA TRP A 239 7.54 -17.45 -5.93
C TRP A 239 7.58 -16.35 -4.85
N VAL A 240 6.51 -16.18 -4.06
CA VAL A 240 6.45 -15.21 -2.95
C VAL A 240 7.55 -15.50 -1.92
N LEU A 241 7.64 -16.73 -1.43
CA LEU A 241 8.59 -17.13 -0.40
C LEU A 241 10.05 -17.00 -0.87
N CYS A 242 10.32 -17.21 -2.17
CA CYS A 242 11.61 -16.89 -2.77
C CYS A 242 11.85 -15.38 -2.90
N ASP A 243 10.84 -14.61 -3.30
CA ASP A 243 10.95 -13.16 -3.42
C ASP A 243 11.19 -12.47 -2.07
N VAL A 244 10.61 -13.00 -0.99
CA VAL A 244 10.87 -12.54 0.38
C VAL A 244 12.37 -12.52 0.68
N ILE A 245 13.08 -13.60 0.37
CA ILE A 245 14.53 -13.70 0.59
C ILE A 245 15.32 -12.85 -0.40
N ARG A 246 14.99 -12.91 -1.70
CA ARG A 246 15.69 -12.12 -2.73
C ARG A 246 15.59 -10.61 -2.49
N SER A 247 14.48 -10.16 -1.93
CA SER A 247 14.16 -8.75 -1.70
C SER A 247 14.29 -8.34 -0.22
N MET A 248 14.82 -9.22 0.64
CA MET A 248 15.00 -8.97 2.06
C MET A 248 15.96 -7.79 2.30
N THR A 249 15.73 -7.05 3.39
CA THR A 249 16.67 -6.00 3.79
C THR A 249 18.03 -6.64 4.09
N LYS A 250 19.10 -6.21 3.42
CA LYS A 250 20.45 -6.82 3.51
C LYS A 250 20.93 -7.06 4.94
N LYS A 251 20.64 -6.14 5.87
CA LYS A 251 21.03 -6.24 7.28
C LYS A 251 20.31 -7.38 8.03
N LEU A 252 19.10 -7.75 7.62
CA LEU A 252 18.32 -8.83 8.23
C LEU A 252 18.65 -10.19 7.64
N LEU A 253 19.10 -10.23 6.38
CA LEU A 253 19.31 -11.47 5.62
C LEU A 253 20.20 -12.52 6.33
N PRO A 254 21.28 -12.17 7.06
CA PRO A 254 22.08 -13.18 7.76
C PRO A 254 21.30 -14.02 8.79
N GLN A 255 20.19 -13.50 9.32
CA GLN A 255 19.35 -14.20 10.30
C GLN A 255 18.51 -15.31 9.69
N PHE A 256 18.36 -15.34 8.35
CA PHE A 256 17.54 -16.31 7.62
C PHE A 256 18.36 -17.47 7.01
N LYS A 257 19.67 -17.54 7.29
CA LYS A 257 20.57 -18.54 6.69
C LYS A 257 20.20 -19.98 7.00
N ASP A 258 19.66 -20.23 8.18
CA ASP A 258 19.16 -21.51 8.64
C ASP A 258 17.92 -22.00 7.88
N LEU A 259 17.27 -21.14 7.08
CA LEU A 259 16.23 -21.56 6.14
C LEU A 259 16.78 -22.28 4.90
N LEU A 260 18.10 -22.32 4.68
CA LEU A 260 18.69 -22.95 3.48
C LEU A 260 18.15 -24.37 3.19
N PRO A 261 17.99 -25.28 4.19
CA PRO A 261 17.42 -26.61 3.95
C PRO A 261 15.97 -26.57 3.41
N VAL A 262 15.17 -25.57 3.81
CA VAL A 262 13.81 -25.39 3.30
C VAL A 262 13.83 -25.11 1.80
N TYR A 263 14.70 -24.19 1.36
CA TYR A 263 14.82 -23.85 -0.06
C TYR A 263 15.46 -24.98 -0.89
N GLU A 264 16.41 -25.72 -0.31
CA GLU A 264 16.99 -26.91 -0.97
C GLU A 264 15.94 -28.03 -1.14
N ASN A 265 15.04 -28.20 -0.17
CA ASN A 265 13.89 -29.11 -0.30
C ASN A 265 12.93 -28.69 -1.42
N TRP A 266 12.61 -27.39 -1.52
CA TRP A 266 11.82 -26.90 -2.65
C TRP A 266 12.51 -27.15 -3.99
N LEU A 267 13.83 -26.94 -4.09
CA LEU A 267 14.54 -27.16 -5.36
C LEU A 267 14.37 -28.58 -5.90
N ALA A 268 14.28 -29.57 -5.00
CA ALA A 268 14.06 -30.97 -5.36
C ALA A 268 12.62 -31.32 -5.76
N THR A 269 11.64 -30.50 -5.38
CA THR A 269 10.20 -30.84 -5.46
C THR A 269 9.39 -29.97 -6.43
N VAL A 270 9.88 -28.77 -6.75
CA VAL A 270 9.15 -27.80 -7.58
C VAL A 270 9.25 -28.07 -9.08
N ASP A 271 8.28 -27.54 -9.82
CA ASP A 271 8.30 -27.57 -11.28
C ASP A 271 9.47 -26.75 -11.86
N VAL A 272 9.86 -27.07 -13.09
CA VAL A 272 11.01 -26.47 -13.79
C VAL A 272 10.94 -24.94 -13.86
N LYS A 273 9.76 -24.34 -13.99
CA LYS A 273 9.63 -22.88 -14.07
C LYS A 273 9.94 -22.22 -12.72
N SER A 274 9.59 -22.88 -11.63
CA SER A 274 9.82 -22.38 -10.25
C SER A 274 11.26 -22.57 -9.78
N GLN A 275 12.01 -23.54 -10.31
CA GLN A 275 13.40 -23.81 -9.92
C GLN A 275 14.30 -22.57 -9.99
N ARG A 276 14.12 -21.70 -11.00
CA ARG A 276 14.94 -20.48 -11.16
C ARG A 276 14.81 -19.54 -9.96
N SER A 277 13.59 -19.37 -9.44
CA SER A 277 13.31 -18.54 -8.27
C SER A 277 13.96 -19.12 -7.02
N VAL A 278 13.87 -20.45 -6.84
CA VAL A 278 14.45 -21.17 -5.70
C VAL A 278 15.97 -21.10 -5.71
N VAL A 279 16.61 -21.39 -6.84
CA VAL A 279 18.07 -21.27 -7.01
C VAL A 279 18.55 -19.85 -6.70
N SER A 280 17.82 -18.84 -7.18
CA SER A 280 18.17 -17.45 -6.90
C SER A 280 18.05 -17.10 -5.43
N ALA A 281 17.06 -17.63 -4.69
CA ALA A 281 16.93 -17.42 -3.25
C ALA A 281 18.04 -18.15 -2.46
N ILE A 282 18.37 -19.39 -2.84
CA ILE A 282 19.50 -20.15 -2.28
C ILE A 282 20.81 -19.37 -2.42
N ASN A 283 21.08 -18.82 -3.60
CA ASN A 283 22.29 -18.04 -3.83
C ASN A 283 22.34 -16.79 -2.94
N VAL A 284 21.20 -16.12 -2.73
CA VAL A 284 21.10 -14.97 -1.82
C VAL A 284 21.38 -15.39 -0.37
N LEU A 285 20.81 -16.50 0.12
CA LEU A 285 21.08 -17.01 1.47
C LEU A 285 22.55 -17.39 1.67
N ARG A 286 23.16 -18.06 0.69
CA ARG A 286 24.59 -18.43 0.74
C ARG A 286 25.53 -17.23 0.73
N SER A 287 25.10 -16.11 0.14
CA SER A 287 25.88 -14.87 0.03
C SER A 287 25.65 -13.88 1.17
N ALA A 288 24.66 -14.14 2.03
CA ALA A 288 24.37 -13.34 3.22
C ALA A 288 25.47 -13.46 4.28
#